data_AF-A0A1A0KCQ8-F1
#
_entry.id   AF-A0A1A0KCQ8-F1
#
_cell.length_a   1.000
_cell.length_b   1.000
_cell.length_c   1.000
_cell.angle_alpha   90.00
_cell.angle_beta   90.00
_cell.angle_gamma   90.00
#
_symmetry.space_group_name_H-M   'P 1'
#
loop_
_entity.id
_entity.type
_entity.pdbx_description
1 polymer ?
#
loop_
_entity_poly.entity_id
_entity_poly.type
_entity_poly.pdbx_seq_one_letter_code
_entity_poly.pdbx_strand_id
1 'polypeptide(L)'
;MMIPHHQQAIAMADLVPSRTENTAVRELATQIKNAQQPEIDQMTQRLASWGVSTTPDPQGAQEHGTMDHGSVDHGSVDHGSMDMGNGGGGMGMMSAQEMTAMENARGQEFDTLWLKGMIAHHQGAIDMAKTELANGIDPASRALAEQITTSQQAEIDGMRSMLGQ
;
A
#
# COMPACT_ATOMS: atom_id res chain seq x y z
N MET A 1 -0.06 -6.70 -7.07
CA MET A 1 0.55 -6.00 -5.92
C MET A 1 0.13 -4.53 -5.82
N MET A 2 0.04 -3.78 -6.92
CA MET A 2 -0.31 -2.35 -6.86
C MET A 2 -1.74 -2.07 -6.34
N ILE A 3 -2.74 -2.92 -6.64
CA ILE A 3 -4.11 -2.73 -6.11
C ILE A 3 -4.14 -2.74 -4.56
N PRO A 4 -3.64 -3.78 -3.86
CA PRO A 4 -3.56 -3.75 -2.39
C PRO A 4 -2.74 -2.58 -1.83
N HIS A 5 -1.69 -2.18 -2.55
CA HIS A 5 -0.87 -1.02 -2.18
C HIS A 5 -1.71 0.26 -2.19
N HIS A 6 -2.39 0.56 -3.30
CA HIS A 6 -3.29 1.72 -3.38
C HIS A 6 -4.42 1.69 -2.35
N GLN A 7 -4.96 0.51 -2.04
CA GLN A 7 -5.97 0.36 -1.00
C GLN A 7 -5.44 0.77 0.39
N GLN A 8 -4.18 0.48 0.72
CA GLN A 8 -3.59 0.92 1.98
C GLN A 8 -3.40 2.44 2.02
N ALA A 9 -2.96 3.08 0.93
CA ALA A 9 -2.89 4.54 0.84
C ALA A 9 -4.26 5.21 1.04
N ILE A 10 -5.33 4.66 0.46
CA ILE A 10 -6.69 5.17 0.69
C ILE A 10 -7.09 5.00 2.16
N ALA A 11 -6.79 3.85 2.78
CA ALA A 11 -7.06 3.63 4.20
C ALA A 11 -6.30 4.62 5.10
N MET A 12 -5.03 4.93 4.77
CA MET A 12 -4.26 5.96 5.47
C MET A 12 -4.86 7.36 5.28
N ALA A 13 -5.31 7.71 4.07
CA ALA A 13 -5.95 8.99 3.78
C ALA A 13 -7.29 9.14 4.53
N ASP A 14 -8.05 8.06 4.70
CA ASP A 14 -9.34 8.07 5.41
C ASP A 14 -9.22 8.34 6.92
N LEU A 15 -8.03 8.16 7.50
CA LEU A 15 -7.78 8.56 8.90
C LEU A 15 -7.77 10.09 9.06
N VAL A 16 -7.24 10.81 8.07
CA VAL A 16 -6.83 12.23 8.18
C VAL A 16 -7.93 13.16 8.72
N PRO A 17 -9.20 13.12 8.24
CA PRO A 17 -10.22 14.07 8.68
C PRO A 17 -10.48 14.04 10.19
N SER A 18 -10.27 12.89 10.84
CA SER A 18 -10.54 12.68 12.27
C SER A 18 -9.29 12.80 13.16
N ARG A 19 -8.14 13.08 12.56
CA ARG A 19 -6.83 13.03 13.24
C ARG A 19 -6.11 14.36 13.28
N THR A 20 -6.39 15.25 12.33
CA THR A 20 -5.75 16.56 12.24
C THR A 20 -6.67 17.63 11.66
N GLU A 21 -6.44 18.88 12.09
CA GLU A 21 -7.05 20.10 11.53
C GLU A 21 -6.11 20.80 10.53
N ASN A 22 -4.93 20.23 10.27
CA ASN A 22 -3.98 20.77 9.30
C ASN A 22 -4.57 20.70 7.88
N THR A 23 -4.87 21.88 7.32
CA THR A 23 -5.56 21.98 6.03
C THR A 23 -4.72 21.42 4.88
N ALA A 24 -3.39 21.61 4.90
CA ALA A 24 -2.51 21.09 3.86
C ALA A 24 -2.50 19.56 3.82
N VAL A 25 -2.47 18.91 4.99
CA VAL A 25 -2.53 17.43 5.08
C VAL A 25 -3.91 16.92 4.65
N ARG A 26 -4.99 17.60 5.04
CA ARG A 26 -6.37 17.25 4.62
C ARG A 26 -6.59 17.38 3.12
N GLU A 27 -6.06 18.43 2.51
CA GLU A 27 -6.12 18.65 1.06
C GLU A 27 -5.33 17.56 0.33
N LEU A 28 -4.11 17.27 0.77
CA LEU A 28 -3.29 16.22 0.17
C LEU A 28 -3.95 14.84 0.28
N ALA A 29 -4.51 14.49 1.44
CA ALA A 29 -5.22 13.21 1.62
C ALA A 29 -6.40 13.06 0.65
N THR A 30 -7.14 14.15 0.44
CA THR A 30 -8.24 14.18 -0.54
C THR A 30 -7.73 14.00 -1.97
N GLN A 31 -6.62 14.65 -2.32
CA GLN A 31 -5.99 14.52 -3.65
C GLN A 31 -5.52 13.08 -3.90
N ILE A 32 -4.80 12.48 -2.96
CA ILE A 32 -4.31 11.09 -3.05
C ILE A 32 -5.47 10.12 -3.27
N LYS A 33 -6.56 10.24 -2.49
CA LYS A 33 -7.74 9.37 -2.64
C LYS A 33 -8.39 9.52 -4.01
N ASN A 34 -8.53 10.76 -4.50
CA ASN A 34 -9.13 11.06 -5.80
C ASN A 34 -8.26 10.62 -6.98
N ALA A 35 -6.94 10.55 -6.80
CA ALA A 35 -6.01 10.05 -7.81
C ALA A 35 -5.95 8.52 -7.82
N GLN A 36 -5.79 7.89 -6.65
CA GLN A 36 -5.53 6.45 -6.56
C GLN A 36 -6.77 5.58 -6.80
N GLN A 37 -7.99 6.06 -6.53
CA GLN A 37 -9.20 5.27 -6.81
C GLN A 37 -9.40 5.01 -8.32
N PRO A 38 -9.32 6.01 -9.21
CA PRO A 38 -9.32 5.76 -10.66
C PRO A 38 -8.20 4.83 -11.15
N GLU A 39 -7.02 4.85 -10.51
CA GLU A 39 -5.92 3.93 -10.84
C GLU A 39 -6.26 2.48 -10.45
N ILE A 40 -6.89 2.26 -9.28
CA ILE A 40 -7.45 0.96 -8.88
C ILE A 40 -8.46 0.46 -9.91
N ASP A 41 -9.38 1.34 -10.35
CA ASP A 41 -10.44 0.98 -11.28
C ASP A 41 -9.85 0.56 -12.64
N GLN A 42 -8.86 1.29 -13.15
CA GLN A 42 -8.13 0.96 -14.38
C GLN A 42 -7.42 -0.40 -14.27
N MET A 43 -6.67 -0.63 -13.19
CA MET A 43 -6.00 -1.92 -12.97
C MET A 43 -6.99 -3.08 -12.85
N THR A 44 -8.10 -2.86 -12.16
CA THR A 44 -9.15 -3.86 -11.98
C THR A 44 -9.83 -4.21 -13.29
N GLN A 45 -10.19 -3.20 -14.09
CA GLN A 45 -10.76 -3.40 -15.42
C GLN A 45 -9.78 -4.16 -16.33
N ARG A 46 -8.49 -3.86 -16.23
CA ARG A 46 -7.45 -4.54 -17.00
C ARG A 46 -7.36 -6.02 -16.65
N LEU A 47 -7.28 -6.35 -15.36
CA LEU A 47 -7.28 -7.73 -14.89
C LEU A 47 -8.53 -8.50 -15.34
N ALA A 48 -9.71 -7.86 -15.24
CA ALA A 48 -10.96 -8.43 -15.73
C ALA A 48 -10.93 -8.70 -17.25
N SER A 49 -10.32 -7.80 -18.05
CA SER A 49 -10.16 -8.00 -19.50
C SER A 49 -9.30 -9.21 -19.88
N TRP A 50 -8.42 -9.64 -18.96
CA TRP A 50 -7.61 -10.84 -19.09
C TRP A 50 -8.26 -12.08 -18.47
N GLY A 51 -9.48 -11.96 -17.94
CA GLY A 51 -10.17 -13.05 -17.24
C GLY A 51 -9.65 -13.34 -15.83
N VAL A 52 -8.85 -12.44 -15.25
CA VAL A 52 -8.36 -12.56 -13.88
C VAL A 52 -9.38 -11.94 -12.93
N SER A 53 -10.00 -12.76 -12.07
CA SER A 53 -10.89 -12.26 -11.02
C SER A 53 -10.11 -11.44 -9.99
N THR A 54 -10.59 -10.23 -9.71
CA THR A 54 -10.04 -9.32 -8.70
C THR A 54 -10.86 -9.29 -7.41
N THR A 55 -12.02 -9.98 -7.39
CA THR A 55 -12.79 -10.21 -6.18
C THR A 55 -12.06 -11.23 -5.30
N PRO A 56 -11.84 -10.95 -4.00
CA PRO A 56 -11.38 -11.98 -3.07
C PRO A 56 -12.31 -13.18 -3.16
N ASP A 57 -11.75 -14.37 -3.38
CA ASP A 57 -12.54 -15.61 -3.44
C ASP A 57 -13.20 -15.84 -2.07
N PRO A 58 -14.54 -15.81 -1.95
CA PRO A 58 -15.20 -16.09 -0.69
C PRO A 58 -14.97 -17.53 -0.19
N GLN A 59 -14.40 -18.43 -1.01
CA GLN A 59 -14.12 -19.83 -0.66
C GLN A 59 -12.69 -20.06 -0.13
N GLY A 60 -11.83 -19.04 -0.09
CA GLY A 60 -10.48 -19.14 0.49
C GLY A 60 -10.38 -18.94 2.02
N ALA A 61 -11.49 -18.61 2.69
CA ALA A 61 -11.53 -18.32 4.13
C ALA A 61 -11.87 -19.55 5.01
N GLN A 62 -11.80 -20.76 4.46
CA GLN A 62 -12.19 -22.01 5.13
C GLN A 62 -11.08 -23.08 5.04
N GLU A 63 -9.84 -22.73 5.31
CA GLU A 63 -8.82 -23.71 5.77
C GLU A 63 -8.02 -23.13 6.95
N HIS A 64 -8.73 -22.84 8.04
CA HIS A 64 -8.16 -22.97 9.37
C HIS A 64 -8.79 -24.23 9.98
N GLY A 65 -8.21 -25.37 9.62
CA GLY A 65 -8.56 -26.66 10.21
C GLY A 65 -8.50 -26.55 11.73
N THR A 66 -9.52 -27.09 12.38
CA THR A 66 -9.59 -27.31 13.82
C THR A 66 -8.32 -28.01 14.28
N MET A 67 -7.40 -27.29 14.94
CA MET A 67 -6.32 -27.93 15.69
C MET A 67 -6.91 -28.43 17.01
N ASP A 68 -7.34 -29.69 16.97
CA ASP A 68 -7.41 -30.55 18.15
C ASP A 68 -5.98 -30.73 18.71
N HIS A 69 -5.82 -30.49 20.01
CA HIS A 69 -4.54 -30.60 20.71
C HIS A 69 -4.17 -32.08 20.91
N GLY A 70 -3.46 -32.65 19.93
CA GLY A 70 -2.88 -34.00 20.00
C GLY A 70 -1.43 -34.01 19.55
N SER A 71 -0.52 -34.24 20.50
CA SER A 71 0.93 -34.28 20.35
C SER A 71 1.40 -35.29 19.30
N VAL A 72 2.24 -34.87 18.34
CA VAL A 72 3.29 -35.70 17.75
C VAL A 72 4.39 -34.84 17.10
N ASP A 73 5.62 -35.16 17.49
CA ASP A 73 6.90 -34.75 16.93
C ASP A 73 7.10 -35.38 15.53
N HIS A 74 7.51 -34.59 14.53
CA HIS A 74 8.26 -35.08 13.36
C HIS A 74 8.87 -33.93 12.54
N GLY A 75 10.20 -33.81 12.63
CA GLY A 75 11.11 -33.70 11.47
C GLY A 75 11.04 -32.45 10.59
N SER A 76 11.94 -31.52 10.86
CA SER A 76 12.28 -30.34 10.06
C SER A 76 12.73 -30.70 8.64
N VAL A 77 12.00 -30.23 7.64
CA VAL A 77 12.54 -30.00 6.28
C VAL A 77 12.51 -28.50 6.04
N ASP A 78 13.71 -27.93 5.99
CA ASP A 78 14.00 -26.53 5.72
C ASP A 78 13.65 -26.19 4.27
N HIS A 79 12.61 -25.40 4.09
CA HIS A 79 12.34 -24.65 2.87
C HIS A 79 12.25 -23.17 3.23
N GLY A 80 13.43 -22.53 3.31
CA GLY A 80 13.61 -21.12 3.00
C GLY A 80 12.81 -20.18 3.89
N SER A 81 13.26 -20.03 5.13
CA SER A 81 13.01 -18.84 5.92
C SER A 81 13.51 -17.61 5.13
N MET A 82 12.60 -16.94 4.43
CA MET A 82 12.79 -15.50 4.23
C MET A 82 12.73 -14.88 5.62
N ASP A 83 13.91 -14.50 6.09
CA ASP A 83 14.14 -13.64 7.23
C ASP A 83 13.22 -12.40 7.11
N MET A 84 12.06 -12.48 7.76
CA MET A 84 11.14 -11.37 7.92
C MET A 84 11.72 -10.48 9.01
N GLY A 85 12.72 -9.69 8.61
CA GLY A 85 13.28 -8.62 9.40
C GLY A 85 12.16 -7.75 9.96
N ASN A 86 12.18 -7.64 11.28
CA ASN A 86 11.30 -6.80 12.08
C ASN A 86 11.37 -5.32 11.62
N GLY A 87 10.38 -4.87 10.84
CA GLY A 87 10.05 -3.45 10.66
C GLY A 87 9.82 -3.00 9.21
N GLY A 88 8.56 -2.96 8.77
CA GLY A 88 8.12 -2.39 7.49
C GLY A 88 7.73 -3.43 6.45
N GLY A 89 6.49 -3.35 5.93
CA GLY A 89 6.02 -4.23 4.87
C GLY A 89 6.85 -4.03 3.59
N GLY A 90 7.18 -5.11 2.89
CA GLY A 90 7.90 -5.03 1.62
C GLY A 90 7.23 -4.06 0.63
N MET A 91 8.04 -3.39 -0.20
CA MET A 91 7.60 -2.43 -1.21
C MET A 91 6.88 -1.19 -0.67
N GLY A 92 7.30 -0.65 0.48
CA GLY A 92 6.77 0.61 1.04
C GLY A 92 5.46 0.47 1.83
N MET A 93 4.91 -0.73 1.91
CA MET A 93 3.71 -1.01 2.70
C MET A 93 3.96 -0.75 4.19
N MET A 94 3.02 -0.10 4.85
CA MET A 94 3.03 0.02 6.31
C MET A 94 2.66 -1.32 6.95
N SER A 95 3.40 -1.69 7.98
CA SER A 95 3.05 -2.82 8.86
C SER A 95 1.83 -2.50 9.71
N ALA A 96 1.18 -3.55 10.25
CA ALA A 96 0.04 -3.40 11.16
C ALA A 96 0.40 -2.56 12.41
N GLN A 97 1.64 -2.67 12.90
CA GLN A 97 2.11 -1.90 14.05
C GLN A 97 2.23 -0.41 13.71
N GLU A 98 2.76 -0.08 12.52
CA GLU A 98 2.88 1.30 12.07
C GLU A 98 1.51 1.93 11.78
N MET A 99 0.59 1.18 11.17
CA MET A 99 -0.81 1.60 11.02
C MET A 99 -1.47 1.86 12.37
N THR A 100 -1.30 0.96 13.34
CA THR A 100 -1.83 1.12 14.72
C THR A 100 -1.24 2.37 15.39
N ALA A 101 0.05 2.64 15.23
CA ALA A 101 0.67 3.85 15.77
C ALA A 101 0.05 5.12 15.15
N MET A 102 -0.12 5.13 13.83
CA MET A 102 -0.76 6.24 13.11
C MET A 102 -2.22 6.44 13.54
N GLU A 103 -3.00 5.37 13.68
CA GLU A 103 -4.39 5.42 14.12
C GLU A 103 -4.57 6.03 15.51
N ASN A 104 -3.58 5.85 16.39
CA ASN A 104 -3.57 6.36 17.76
C ASN A 104 -3.03 7.79 17.89
N ALA A 105 -2.19 8.24 16.95
CA ALA A 105 -1.66 9.60 16.94
C ALA A 105 -2.71 10.65 16.59
N ARG A 106 -2.51 11.90 17.02
CA ARG A 106 -3.38 13.05 16.70
C ARG A 106 -2.53 14.31 16.46
N GLY A 107 -3.09 15.28 15.76
CA GLY A 107 -2.46 16.58 15.51
C GLY A 107 -1.10 16.45 14.83
N GLN A 108 -0.13 17.23 15.27
CA GLN A 108 1.20 17.29 14.65
C GLN A 108 1.96 15.95 14.63
N GLU A 109 1.76 15.11 15.66
CA GLU A 109 2.35 13.76 15.69
C GLU A 109 1.78 12.89 14.57
N PHE A 110 0.45 12.91 14.42
CA PHE A 110 -0.23 12.24 13.31
C PHE A 110 0.26 12.76 11.96
N ASP A 111 0.33 14.08 11.77
CA ASP A 111 0.80 14.69 10.53
C ASP A 111 2.19 14.17 10.15
N THR A 112 3.10 14.10 11.12
CA THR A 112 4.48 13.62 10.88
C THR A 112 4.52 12.14 10.52
N LEU A 113 3.77 11.29 11.24
CA LEU A 113 3.71 9.86 10.96
C LEU A 113 3.07 9.58 9.61
N TRP A 114 1.97 10.27 9.30
CA TRP A 114 1.25 10.13 8.04
C TRP A 114 2.10 10.55 6.85
N LEU A 115 2.73 11.73 6.90
CA LEU A 115 3.60 12.22 5.81
C LEU A 115 4.79 11.27 5.57
N LYS A 116 5.47 10.83 6.63
CA LYS A 116 6.60 9.88 6.50
C LYS A 116 6.17 8.53 5.96
N GLY A 117 5.05 7.99 6.47
CA GLY A 117 4.49 6.72 6.00
C GLY A 117 4.09 6.80 4.53
N MET A 118 3.40 7.87 4.14
CA MET A 118 2.95 8.06 2.76
C MET A 118 4.12 8.30 1.80
N ILE A 119 5.19 8.99 2.21
CA ILE A 119 6.43 9.09 1.41
C ILE A 119 7.03 7.71 1.15
N ALA A 120 7.17 6.87 2.19
CA ALA A 120 7.75 5.53 2.04
C ALA A 120 6.88 4.64 1.16
N HIS A 121 5.56 4.72 1.33
CA HIS A 121 4.58 4.02 0.52
C HIS A 121 4.66 4.44 -0.95
N HIS A 122 4.65 5.74 -1.23
CA HIS A 122 4.81 6.25 -2.61
C HIS A 122 6.13 5.86 -3.26
N GLN A 123 7.22 5.82 -2.51
CA GLN A 123 8.50 5.34 -3.03
C GLN A 123 8.40 3.87 -3.47
N GLY A 124 7.70 3.05 -2.69
CA GLY A 124 7.40 1.65 -3.03
C GLY A 124 6.56 1.50 -4.30
N ALA A 125 5.52 2.33 -4.48
CA ALA A 125 4.75 2.38 -5.72
C ALA A 125 5.60 2.79 -6.93
N ILE A 126 6.47 3.80 -6.78
CA ILE A 126 7.39 4.21 -7.85
C ILE A 126 8.32 3.06 -8.25
N ASP A 127 8.83 2.29 -7.30
CA ASP A 127 9.73 1.18 -7.59
C ASP A 127 8.99 0.01 -8.29
N MET A 128 7.74 -0.27 -7.88
CA MET A 128 6.86 -1.19 -8.60
C MET A 128 6.54 -0.71 -10.02
N ALA A 129 6.23 0.57 -10.19
CA ALA A 129 5.94 1.17 -11.48
C ALA A 129 7.16 1.10 -12.42
N LYS A 130 8.37 1.41 -11.93
CA LYS A 130 9.61 1.25 -12.69
C LYS A 130 9.85 -0.20 -13.12
N THR A 131 9.48 -1.17 -12.30
CA THR A 131 9.56 -2.59 -12.66
C THR A 131 8.63 -2.93 -13.82
N GLU A 132 7.40 -2.40 -13.82
CA GLU A 132 6.47 -2.53 -14.95
C GLU A 132 7.00 -1.82 -16.20
N LEU A 133 7.61 -0.64 -16.07
CA LEU A 133 8.22 0.05 -17.21
C LEU A 133 9.43 -0.69 -17.79
N ALA A 134 10.17 -1.42 -16.97
CA ALA A 134 11.30 -2.23 -17.43
C ALA A 134 10.85 -3.52 -18.13
N ASN A 135 9.86 -4.22 -17.56
CA ASN A 135 9.56 -5.60 -17.91
C ASN A 135 8.17 -5.82 -18.51
N GLY A 136 7.25 -4.88 -18.30
CA GLY A 136 5.88 -4.94 -18.77
C GLY A 136 5.79 -4.89 -20.29
N ILE A 137 4.83 -5.63 -20.85
CA ILE A 137 4.62 -5.75 -22.30
C ILE A 137 3.36 -4.97 -22.72
N ASP A 138 2.39 -4.86 -21.83
CA ASP A 138 1.13 -4.21 -22.15
C ASP A 138 1.28 -2.67 -22.21
N PRO A 139 1.02 -2.02 -23.35
CA PRO A 139 1.19 -0.57 -23.47
C PRO A 139 0.33 0.23 -22.49
N ALA A 140 -0.88 -0.24 -22.17
CA ALA A 140 -1.76 0.46 -21.25
C ALA A 140 -1.26 0.38 -19.80
N SER A 141 -0.83 -0.80 -19.34
CA SER A 141 -0.18 -0.96 -18.03
C SER A 141 1.08 -0.11 -17.89
N ARG A 142 1.92 -0.07 -18.93
CA ARG A 142 3.12 0.79 -18.94
C ARG A 142 2.77 2.27 -18.88
N ALA A 143 1.77 2.72 -19.64
CA ALA A 143 1.32 4.10 -19.59
C ALA A 143 0.79 4.50 -18.20
N LEU A 144 0.05 3.61 -17.53
CA LEU A 144 -0.38 3.82 -16.15
C LEU A 144 0.81 3.88 -15.18
N ALA A 145 1.83 3.03 -15.36
CA ALA A 145 3.05 3.06 -14.54
C ALA A 145 3.85 4.37 -14.70
N GLU A 146 3.91 4.94 -15.91
CA GLU A 146 4.48 6.27 -16.16
C GLU A 146 3.71 7.38 -15.43
N GLN A 147 2.38 7.32 -15.48
CA GLN A 147 1.50 8.26 -14.77
C GLN A 147 1.71 8.19 -13.26
N ILE A 148 1.67 6.99 -12.67
CA ILE A 148 1.92 6.73 -11.25
C ILE A 148 3.29 7.26 -10.84
N THR A 149 4.33 6.99 -11.62
CA THR A 149 5.69 7.46 -11.31
C THR A 149 5.74 8.98 -11.23
N THR A 150 5.07 9.67 -12.15
CA THR A 150 5.08 11.13 -12.23
C THR A 150 4.25 11.76 -11.11
N SER A 151 3.02 11.30 -10.91
CA SER A 151 2.11 11.84 -9.90
C SER A 151 2.65 11.63 -8.49
N GLN A 152 3.08 10.40 -8.18
CA GLN A 152 3.54 10.06 -6.83
C GLN A 152 4.90 10.72 -6.49
N GLN A 153 5.75 11.00 -7.49
CA GLN A 153 6.96 11.80 -7.25
C GLN A 153 6.62 13.23 -6.84
N ALA A 154 5.65 13.87 -7.51
CA ALA A 154 5.21 15.21 -7.15
C ALA A 154 4.56 15.25 -5.75
N GLU A 155 3.80 14.22 -5.38
CA GLU A 155 3.23 14.08 -4.03
C GLU A 155 4.32 13.89 -2.97
N ILE A 156 5.36 13.08 -3.24
CA ILE A 156 6.54 12.95 -2.35
C ILE A 156 7.20 14.31 -2.13
N ASP A 157 7.42 15.09 -3.17
CA ASP A 157 8.07 16.40 -3.07
C ASP A 157 7.21 17.37 -2.24
N GLY A 158 5.89 17.35 -2.41
CA GLY A 158 4.95 18.10 -1.58
C GLY A 158 5.01 17.68 -0.11
N MET A 159 5.02 16.38 0.19
CA MET A 159 5.11 15.87 1.55
C MET A 159 6.45 16.22 2.23
N ARG A 160 7.57 16.15 1.50
CA ARG A 160 8.88 16.58 2.00
C ARG A 160 8.89 18.06 2.33
N SER A 161 8.31 18.89 1.47
CA SER A 161 8.15 20.32 1.76
C SER A 161 7.32 20.57 3.02
N MET A 162 6.24 19.80 3.27
CA MET A 162 5.44 19.92 4.50
C MET A 162 6.23 19.50 5.75
N LEU A 163 7.19 18.57 5.61
CA LEU A 163 8.10 18.16 6.67
C LEU A 163 9.32 19.10 6.83
N GLY A 164 9.51 20.07 5.93
CA GLY A 164 10.68 20.93 5.90
C GLY A 164 11.98 20.22 5.48
N GLN A 165 11.87 19.22 4.61
CA GLN A 165 12.98 18.42 4.06
C GLN A 165 13.40 18.87 2.67
#